data_AF-A0A7H8R448-F1
#
_entry.id   AF-A0A7H8R448-F1
#
_cell.length_a   1.000
_cell.length_b   1.000
_cell.length_c   1.000
_cell.angle_alpha   90.00
_cell.angle_beta   90.00
_cell.angle_gamma   90.00
#
_symmetry.space_group_name_H-M   'P 1'
#
loop_
_entity.id
_entity.type
_entity.pdbx_description
1 polymer ?
#
loop_
_entity_poly.entity_id
_entity_poly.type
_entity_poly.pdbx_seq_one_letter_code
_entity_poly.pdbx_strand_id
1 'polypeptide(L)'
;MSSQIQASRLLGALAMTSGLAMASPSLMPTPPMGFNNWARFECDLNQTLFTTTADAMVKNGLLVAGYNRVNMDDCWMATKRAANGTLQWNTTKFPDGLPWLGDYLHDRGFHFGIYEDAGTSTCGGFPGSLGYEDIDAETFFSWGIDYLKLDGCNVPTQSGLTSEETYKSIYGKWHTIFSNMSDPLIFSESAPAYFCGEKNLTDWYTVMDWVPVYGELARHSYDIATYGSDGSTWDSILLNYGQEVLVARYQKPGYFNDPDFIIPDWPDLTIHEKHSQFALWASFSAPLIISADVPRLTTEDLNYLTNSDIIDVDQDKLGLQATLVSQDGTRDVLTKTLSNGDRLLTVLNRGNSSSDFTIDIPRLGITPKHNSTCALGIKDLWTGKYTNSSSSIVISDIPPHGTAILRIARQSPGCGDIIPTGMIFNTASLNCLQVAPNGSVSAVVCNSDDGQVWHVQKDGSIRNIAAATQCLTEKSNGVVSFGTCQTGDKSRNWTYHLNGNVINTASGQCLTELKGGSVGTTTCQHDANSQVFGLPSGVDVL
;
A
#
# COMPACT_ATOMS: atom_id res chain seq x y z
N MET A 1 -24.10 49.60 -48.59
CA MET A 1 -24.27 48.43 -47.70
C MET A 1 -22.87 47.95 -47.36
N SER A 2 -22.29 48.51 -46.29
CA SER A 2 -20.93 48.20 -45.84
C SER A 2 -21.06 47.54 -44.48
N SER A 3 -20.82 46.23 -44.41
CA SER A 3 -20.91 45.45 -43.18
C SER A 3 -19.63 45.61 -42.35
N GLN A 4 -19.78 46.19 -41.17
CA GLN A 4 -18.79 46.17 -40.09
C GLN A 4 -18.76 44.77 -39.48
N ILE A 5 -17.56 44.17 -39.38
CA ILE A 5 -17.34 42.97 -38.57
C ILE A 5 -16.67 43.45 -37.27
N GLN A 6 -17.41 43.37 -36.16
CA GLN A 6 -16.90 43.56 -34.81
C GLN A 6 -16.08 42.33 -34.40
N ALA A 7 -14.82 42.53 -34.05
CA ALA A 7 -13.99 41.52 -33.41
C ALA A 7 -14.21 41.59 -31.89
N SER A 8 -14.97 40.65 -31.34
CA SER A 8 -15.07 40.42 -29.89
C SER A 8 -13.81 39.74 -29.38
N ARG A 9 -13.04 40.43 -28.54
CA ARG A 9 -11.95 39.83 -27.75
C ARG A 9 -12.56 39.08 -26.56
N LEU A 10 -12.58 37.75 -26.61
CA LEU A 10 -12.75 36.93 -25.41
C LEU A 10 -11.42 36.96 -24.63
N LEU A 11 -11.43 37.58 -23.44
CA LEU A 11 -10.43 37.28 -22.42
C LEU A 11 -10.75 35.89 -21.87
N GLY A 12 -9.98 34.88 -22.27
CA GLY A 12 -9.96 33.59 -21.58
C GLY A 12 -9.22 33.75 -20.26
N ALA A 13 -9.94 33.65 -19.15
CA ALA A 13 -9.33 33.44 -17.85
C ALA A 13 -8.68 32.05 -17.85
N LEU A 14 -7.34 32.00 -17.79
CA LEU A 14 -6.61 30.78 -17.48
C LEU A 14 -6.95 30.43 -16.02
N ALA A 15 -7.83 29.45 -15.82
CA ALA A 15 -7.91 28.77 -14.55
C ALA A 15 -6.59 27.98 -14.39
N MET A 16 -5.70 28.47 -13.52
CA MET A 16 -4.63 27.65 -12.96
C MET A 16 -5.31 26.56 -12.14
N THR A 17 -5.50 25.40 -12.75
CA THR A 17 -5.66 24.17 -11.98
C THR A 17 -4.29 23.90 -11.37
N SER A 18 -4.18 24.09 -10.06
CA SER A 18 -3.11 23.53 -9.27
C SER A 18 -3.25 22.01 -9.38
N GLY A 19 -2.69 21.43 -10.45
CA GLY A 19 -2.40 20.02 -10.47
C GLY A 19 -1.38 19.80 -9.36
N LEU A 20 -1.82 19.20 -8.25
CA LEU A 20 -0.92 18.56 -7.31
C LEU A 20 0.00 17.68 -8.15
N ALA A 21 1.31 17.92 -8.08
CA ALA A 21 2.29 17.09 -8.75
C ALA A 21 2.19 15.70 -8.11
N MET A 22 1.35 14.83 -8.69
CA MET A 22 1.39 13.42 -8.34
C MET A 22 2.74 12.88 -8.80
N ALA A 23 3.37 12.04 -7.99
CA ALA A 23 4.59 11.31 -8.34
C ALA A 23 4.50 10.83 -9.80
N SER A 24 5.56 11.09 -10.59
CA SER A 24 5.53 10.75 -12.01
C SER A 24 5.42 9.23 -12.14
N PRO A 25 4.33 8.68 -12.71
CA PRO A 25 4.17 7.23 -12.83
C PRO A 25 5.29 6.59 -13.68
N SER A 26 6.09 7.41 -14.38
CA SER A 26 7.26 6.97 -15.13
C SER A 26 8.43 6.55 -14.26
N LEU A 27 8.61 7.11 -13.07
CA LEU A 27 9.78 6.81 -12.22
C LEU A 27 9.64 5.44 -11.56
N MET A 28 8.44 5.15 -11.05
CA MET A 28 8.12 3.86 -10.43
C MET A 28 6.70 3.40 -10.82
N PRO A 29 6.52 2.78 -12.00
CA PRO A 29 5.20 2.35 -12.47
C PRO A 29 4.62 1.15 -11.71
N THR A 30 5.48 0.35 -11.07
CA THR A 30 5.16 -0.85 -10.26
C THR A 30 5.99 -0.81 -8.98
N PRO A 31 5.58 -1.49 -7.89
CA PRO A 31 6.31 -1.41 -6.62
C PRO A 31 7.74 -1.97 -6.78
N PRO A 32 8.71 -1.45 -6.02
CA PRO A 32 10.10 -1.86 -6.15
C PRO A 32 10.31 -3.27 -5.59
N MET A 33 11.20 -4.02 -6.22
CA MET A 33 11.63 -5.34 -5.76
C MET A 33 13.15 -5.33 -5.56
N GLY A 34 13.64 -5.93 -4.48
CA GLY A 34 15.08 -5.90 -4.21
C GLY A 34 15.49 -6.45 -2.86
N PHE A 35 16.58 -5.91 -2.34
CA PHE A 35 17.19 -6.27 -1.06
C PHE A 35 17.41 -5.03 -0.19
N ASN A 36 17.30 -5.18 1.12
CA ASN A 36 17.78 -4.23 2.12
C ASN A 36 18.37 -5.01 3.33
N ASN A 37 19.47 -4.54 3.92
CA ASN A 37 20.16 -5.27 5.00
C ASN A 37 19.51 -5.15 6.39
N TRP A 38 18.62 -4.19 6.64
CA TRP A 38 18.26 -3.75 8.00
C TRP A 38 17.67 -4.85 8.89
N ALA A 39 16.54 -5.43 8.51
CA ALA A 39 15.87 -6.42 9.35
C ALA A 39 16.69 -7.71 9.55
N ARG A 40 17.71 -7.97 8.73
CA ARG A 40 18.59 -9.13 8.94
C ARG A 40 19.90 -8.84 9.68
N PHE A 41 20.52 -7.70 9.39
CA PHE A 41 21.91 -7.42 9.75
C PHE A 41 22.08 -6.14 10.58
N GLU A 42 21.07 -5.25 10.59
CA GLU A 42 21.17 -3.92 11.19
C GLU A 42 22.51 -3.26 10.80
N CYS A 43 23.37 -2.97 11.78
CA CYS A 43 24.66 -2.31 11.59
C CYS A 43 25.84 -3.25 11.26
N ASP A 44 25.62 -4.58 11.25
CA ASP A 44 26.62 -5.59 10.84
C ASP A 44 26.72 -5.70 9.31
N LEU A 45 27.16 -4.60 8.70
CA LEU A 45 27.26 -4.42 7.26
C LEU A 45 28.67 -4.00 6.84
N ASN A 46 29.05 -4.39 5.64
CA ASN A 46 30.27 -3.97 4.96
C ASN A 46 30.13 -4.16 3.43
N GLN A 47 31.12 -3.72 2.67
CA GLN A 47 31.15 -3.87 1.21
C GLN A 47 31.01 -5.33 0.73
N THR A 48 31.54 -6.30 1.49
CA THR A 48 31.43 -7.73 1.14
C THR A 48 29.99 -8.22 1.26
N LEU A 49 29.22 -7.76 2.26
CA LEU A 49 27.80 -8.09 2.38
C LEU A 49 27.05 -7.74 1.08
N PHE A 50 27.16 -6.51 0.60
CA PHE A 50 26.42 -6.06 -0.59
C PHE A 50 26.89 -6.74 -1.87
N THR A 51 28.20 -6.91 -2.06
CA THR A 51 28.75 -7.58 -3.25
C THR A 51 28.36 -9.07 -3.30
N THR A 52 28.46 -9.78 -2.17
CA THR A 52 28.08 -11.20 -2.11
C THR A 52 26.57 -11.41 -2.22
N THR A 53 25.75 -10.53 -1.64
CA THR A 53 24.30 -10.54 -1.82
C THR A 53 23.92 -10.31 -3.28
N ALA A 54 24.49 -9.29 -3.95
CA ALA A 54 24.22 -9.01 -5.36
C ALA A 54 24.63 -10.19 -6.26
N ASP A 55 25.83 -10.75 -6.10
CA ASP A 55 26.28 -11.93 -6.85
C ASP A 55 25.37 -13.15 -6.60
N ALA A 56 24.87 -13.34 -5.37
CA ALA A 56 23.92 -14.40 -5.05
C ALA A 56 22.54 -14.17 -5.68
N MET A 57 22.03 -12.93 -5.70
CA MET A 57 20.77 -12.58 -6.35
C MET A 57 20.82 -12.84 -7.87
N VAL A 58 21.96 -12.55 -8.51
CA VAL A 58 22.19 -12.91 -9.93
C VAL A 58 22.18 -14.42 -10.09
N LYS A 59 22.98 -15.14 -9.29
CA LYS A 59 23.16 -16.59 -9.39
C LYS A 59 21.87 -17.38 -9.14
N ASN A 60 21.08 -16.95 -8.16
CA ASN A 60 19.89 -17.67 -7.71
C ASN A 60 18.61 -17.24 -8.44
N GLY A 61 18.71 -16.35 -9.43
CA GLY A 61 17.60 -15.97 -10.30
C GLY A 61 16.70 -14.86 -9.75
N LEU A 62 17.00 -14.29 -8.58
CA LEU A 62 16.23 -13.17 -8.01
C LEU A 62 16.29 -11.94 -8.94
N LEU A 63 17.45 -11.59 -9.49
CA LEU A 63 17.53 -10.48 -10.44
C LEU A 63 16.63 -10.71 -11.67
N VAL A 64 16.65 -11.93 -12.21
CA VAL A 64 15.81 -12.31 -13.37
C VAL A 64 14.31 -12.28 -13.02
N ALA A 65 13.96 -12.62 -11.78
CA ALA A 65 12.58 -12.53 -11.27
C ALA A 65 12.10 -11.09 -11.01
N GLY A 66 12.99 -10.09 -11.10
CA GLY A 66 12.65 -8.67 -10.98
C GLY A 66 13.27 -7.95 -9.78
N TYR A 67 13.92 -8.67 -8.85
CA TYR A 67 14.60 -8.07 -7.69
C TYR A 67 15.87 -7.34 -8.12
N ASN A 68 15.73 -6.09 -8.55
CA ASN A 68 16.78 -5.31 -9.20
C ASN A 68 17.29 -4.13 -8.36
N ARG A 69 16.96 -4.08 -7.06
CA ARG A 69 17.48 -3.07 -6.13
C ARG A 69 18.34 -3.70 -5.04
N VAL A 70 19.41 -3.00 -4.67
CA VAL A 70 20.23 -3.29 -3.50
C VAL A 70 20.29 -2.01 -2.68
N ASN A 71 19.55 -1.97 -1.58
CA ASN A 71 19.45 -0.80 -0.71
C ASN A 71 20.33 -1.02 0.53
N MET A 72 21.19 -0.05 0.80
CA MET A 72 22.01 -0.01 2.01
C MET A 72 21.32 0.86 3.06
N ASP A 73 21.03 0.26 4.22
CA ASP A 73 20.37 0.92 5.34
C ASP A 73 21.38 1.64 6.26
N ASP A 74 20.93 2.12 7.43
CA ASP A 74 21.73 2.91 8.38
C ASP A 74 23.07 2.23 8.78
N CYS A 75 23.96 2.97 9.45
CA CYS A 75 25.29 2.54 9.91
C CYS A 75 26.38 2.42 8.83
N TRP A 76 26.18 2.95 7.62
CA TRP A 76 27.18 2.93 6.55
C TRP A 76 28.25 4.03 6.66
N MET A 77 27.89 5.18 7.23
CA MET A 77 28.71 6.39 7.20
C MET A 77 29.79 6.45 8.29
N ALA A 78 30.76 7.34 8.09
CA ALA A 78 31.67 7.77 9.12
C ALA A 78 30.93 8.60 10.17
N THR A 79 31.45 8.65 11.40
CA THR A 79 30.81 9.37 12.52
C THR A 79 30.89 10.89 12.43
N LYS A 80 31.54 11.43 11.39
CA LYS A 80 31.72 12.86 11.16
C LYS A 80 31.65 13.18 9.67
N ARG A 81 31.01 14.31 9.36
CA ARG A 81 31.08 14.95 8.05
C ARG A 81 32.50 15.46 7.77
N ALA A 82 32.82 15.63 6.49
CA ALA A 82 34.03 16.32 6.08
C ALA A 82 33.96 17.82 6.42
N ALA A 83 35.10 18.53 6.34
CA ALA A 83 35.19 19.95 6.69
C ALA A 83 34.31 20.87 5.79
N ASN A 84 33.99 20.42 4.57
CA ASN A 84 33.08 21.10 3.65
C ASN A 84 31.60 20.74 3.90
N GLY A 85 31.29 19.92 4.90
CA GLY A 85 29.93 19.51 5.26
C GLY A 85 29.43 18.23 4.59
N THR A 86 30.14 17.65 3.61
CA THR A 86 29.67 16.43 2.93
C THR A 86 29.72 15.21 3.85
N LEU A 87 28.76 14.30 3.69
CA LEU A 87 28.82 12.97 4.28
C LEU A 87 30.06 12.21 3.80
N GLN A 88 30.55 11.30 4.63
CA GLN A 88 31.69 10.45 4.35
C GLN A 88 31.30 9.01 4.67
N TRP A 89 31.71 8.04 3.85
CA TRP A 89 31.50 6.63 4.18
C TRP A 89 32.53 6.13 5.20
N ASN A 90 32.21 5.06 5.91
CA ASN A 90 33.18 4.38 6.76
C ASN A 90 34.17 3.58 5.90
N THR A 91 35.41 4.06 5.78
CA THR A 91 36.46 3.44 4.93
C THR A 91 36.93 2.06 5.42
N THR A 92 36.61 1.66 6.66
CA THR A 92 36.87 0.29 7.12
C THR A 92 35.78 -0.66 6.65
N LYS A 93 34.51 -0.22 6.64
CA LYS A 93 33.38 -1.00 6.11
C LYS A 93 33.38 -1.03 4.58
N PHE A 94 33.78 0.07 3.94
CA PHE A 94 33.78 0.28 2.49
C PHE A 94 35.15 0.79 2.02
N PRO A 95 36.16 -0.10 1.95
CA PRO A 95 37.52 0.28 1.60
C PRO A 95 37.66 0.85 0.17
N ASP A 96 36.83 0.42 -0.77
CA ASP A 96 36.86 0.90 -2.16
C ASP A 96 35.91 2.11 -2.39
N GLY A 97 35.09 2.42 -1.39
CA GLY A 97 34.14 3.54 -1.39
C GLY A 97 32.78 3.25 -2.01
N LEU A 98 31.81 4.11 -1.73
CA LEU A 98 30.44 3.96 -2.23
C LEU A 98 30.28 4.19 -3.74
N PRO A 99 31.01 5.10 -4.41
CA PRO A 99 30.99 5.18 -5.86
C PRO A 99 31.38 3.86 -6.53
N TRP A 100 32.43 3.20 -6.01
CA TRP A 100 32.84 1.89 -6.52
C TRP A 100 31.77 0.83 -6.31
N LEU A 101 31.08 0.84 -5.15
CA LEU A 101 29.99 -0.09 -4.89
C LEU A 101 28.79 0.16 -5.83
N GLY A 102 28.47 1.43 -6.10
CA GLY A 102 27.47 1.83 -7.09
C GLY A 102 27.83 1.26 -8.47
N ASP A 103 29.03 1.55 -8.97
CA ASP A 103 29.52 1.01 -10.25
C ASP A 103 29.44 -0.52 -10.30
N TYR A 104 29.86 -1.21 -9.22
CA TYR A 104 29.81 -2.67 -9.13
C TYR A 104 28.38 -3.24 -9.26
N LEU A 105 27.40 -2.56 -8.65
CA LEU A 105 25.99 -2.93 -8.67
C LEU A 105 25.35 -2.63 -10.02
N HIS A 106 25.60 -1.43 -10.58
CA HIS A 106 25.12 -1.02 -11.90
C HIS A 106 25.64 -1.94 -13.01
N ASP A 107 26.92 -2.34 -12.96
CA ASP A 107 27.54 -3.29 -13.91
C ASP A 107 26.84 -4.67 -13.92
N ARG A 108 26.10 -5.00 -12.85
CA ARG A 108 25.31 -6.23 -12.71
C ARG A 108 23.83 -6.04 -13.00
N GLY A 109 23.39 -4.83 -13.33
CA GLY A 109 22.00 -4.50 -13.61
C GLY A 109 21.15 -4.25 -12.37
N PHE A 110 21.76 -3.95 -11.22
CA PHE A 110 21.04 -3.47 -10.04
C PHE A 110 21.02 -1.95 -10.00
N HIS A 111 20.02 -1.40 -9.31
CA HIS A 111 19.99 -0.04 -8.81
C HIS A 111 20.52 -0.01 -7.37
N PHE A 112 21.26 1.03 -7.02
CA PHE A 112 21.84 1.20 -5.69
C PHE A 112 21.06 2.22 -4.87
N GLY A 113 20.51 1.77 -3.74
CA GLY A 113 19.82 2.62 -2.78
C GLY A 113 20.65 2.93 -1.54
N ILE A 114 20.41 4.10 -0.95
CA ILE A 114 21.03 4.53 0.30
C ILE A 114 19.97 4.94 1.34
N TYR A 115 20.36 4.89 2.60
CA TYR A 115 19.61 5.40 3.73
C TYR A 115 20.18 6.71 4.23
N GLU A 116 19.29 7.61 4.64
CA GLU A 116 19.62 8.80 5.42
C GLU A 116 18.44 9.21 6.32
N ASP A 117 18.62 10.22 7.16
CA ASP A 117 17.61 10.70 8.10
C ASP A 117 17.26 12.19 7.92
N ALA A 118 15.97 12.53 8.03
CA ALA A 118 15.44 13.89 7.98
C ALA A 118 15.83 14.76 9.19
N GLY A 119 16.30 14.16 10.29
CA GLY A 119 16.67 14.82 11.53
C GLY A 119 18.15 15.22 11.62
N THR A 120 18.56 15.62 12.84
CA THR A 120 19.97 16.03 13.07
C THR A 120 20.94 14.85 13.17
N SER A 121 20.41 13.64 13.40
CA SER A 121 21.17 12.39 13.45
C SER A 121 20.31 11.23 13.00
N THR A 122 20.91 10.21 12.38
CA THR A 122 20.21 8.96 12.04
C THR A 122 19.71 8.25 13.30
N CYS A 123 18.83 7.26 13.12
CA CYS A 123 18.39 6.41 14.21
C CYS A 123 19.57 5.73 14.95
N GLY A 124 20.61 5.32 14.21
CA GLY A 124 21.88 4.79 14.72
C GLY A 124 22.84 5.83 15.30
N GLY A 125 22.47 7.11 15.29
CA GLY A 125 23.25 8.21 15.88
C GLY A 125 24.37 8.76 14.98
N PHE A 126 24.34 8.48 13.68
CA PHE A 126 25.26 9.06 12.70
C PHE A 126 24.79 10.47 12.28
N PRO A 127 25.62 11.28 11.60
CA PRO A 127 25.20 12.61 11.14
C PRO A 127 23.99 12.52 10.21
N GLY A 128 22.86 13.15 10.56
CA GLY A 128 21.65 13.22 9.72
C GLY A 128 21.67 14.42 8.77
N SER A 129 20.67 14.55 7.90
CA SER A 129 20.67 15.52 6.80
C SER A 129 19.97 16.85 7.08
N LEU A 130 19.39 17.07 8.25
CA LEU A 130 18.73 18.36 8.53
C LEU A 130 19.69 19.54 8.37
N GLY A 131 19.38 20.46 7.45
CA GLY A 131 20.22 21.61 7.09
C GLY A 131 21.36 21.32 6.11
N TYR A 132 21.50 20.07 5.65
CA TYR A 132 22.49 19.61 4.67
C TYR A 132 21.86 18.97 3.42
N GLU A 133 20.53 19.08 3.27
CA GLU A 133 19.75 18.33 2.28
C GLU A 133 20.27 18.53 0.84
N ASP A 134 20.58 19.76 0.45
CA ASP A 134 21.11 20.07 -0.89
C ASP A 134 22.50 19.42 -1.14
N ILE A 135 23.38 19.46 -0.13
CA ILE A 135 24.74 18.90 -0.21
C ILE A 135 24.69 17.37 -0.23
N ASP A 136 23.81 16.78 0.58
CA ASP A 136 23.69 15.34 0.70
C ASP A 136 23.05 14.74 -0.56
N ALA A 137 22.02 15.40 -1.11
CA ALA A 137 21.43 15.01 -2.38
C ALA A 137 22.44 15.05 -3.54
N GLU A 138 23.26 16.10 -3.64
CA GLU A 138 24.35 16.18 -4.63
C GLU A 138 25.41 15.09 -4.39
N THR A 139 25.72 14.81 -3.13
CA THR A 139 26.66 13.75 -2.74
C THR A 139 26.15 12.38 -3.21
N PHE A 140 24.89 12.04 -2.93
CA PHE A 140 24.28 10.78 -3.35
C PHE A 140 24.24 10.64 -4.87
N PHE A 141 23.85 11.70 -5.58
CA PHE A 141 23.90 11.72 -7.04
C PHE A 141 25.32 11.47 -7.57
N SER A 142 26.34 12.09 -6.96
CA SER A 142 27.74 11.92 -7.36
C SER A 142 28.30 10.51 -7.12
N TRP A 143 27.66 9.73 -6.23
CA TRP A 143 28.02 8.35 -5.93
C TRP A 143 27.24 7.33 -6.76
N GLY A 144 26.33 7.76 -7.63
CA GLY A 144 25.48 6.87 -8.44
C GLY A 144 24.35 6.23 -7.64
N ILE A 145 23.79 6.93 -6.65
CA ILE A 145 22.61 6.45 -5.93
C ILE A 145 21.34 6.68 -6.78
N ASP A 146 20.48 5.66 -6.85
CA ASP A 146 19.21 5.66 -7.59
C ASP A 146 17.98 5.80 -6.68
N TYR A 147 18.15 5.58 -5.36
CA TYR A 147 17.07 5.45 -4.39
C TYR A 147 17.50 5.99 -3.03
N LEU A 148 16.65 6.80 -2.39
CA LEU A 148 16.84 7.27 -1.02
C LEU A 148 15.70 6.77 -0.12
N LYS A 149 16.04 5.98 0.90
CA LYS A 149 15.21 5.82 2.11
C LYS A 149 15.53 6.96 3.06
N LEU A 150 14.56 7.83 3.31
CA LEU A 150 14.68 8.91 4.28
C LEU A 150 13.87 8.58 5.52
N ASP A 151 14.57 8.54 6.65
CA ASP A 151 14.01 8.26 7.96
C ASP A 151 13.61 9.55 8.70
N GLY A 152 13.15 9.42 9.95
CA GLY A 152 12.66 10.56 10.75
C GLY A 152 13.18 10.62 12.19
N CYS A 153 14.24 9.90 12.54
CA CYS A 153 14.75 9.96 13.90
C CYS A 153 15.34 11.35 14.20
N ASN A 154 15.24 11.80 15.45
CA ASN A 154 15.87 13.05 15.88
C ASN A 154 15.47 14.30 15.05
N VAL A 155 14.25 14.34 14.51
CA VAL A 155 13.68 15.54 13.88
C VAL A 155 13.21 16.52 14.95
N PRO A 156 13.89 17.67 15.14
CA PRO A 156 13.45 18.67 16.09
C PRO A 156 12.25 19.44 15.54
N THR A 157 11.15 19.52 16.30
CA THR A 157 9.99 20.34 15.94
C THR A 157 10.42 21.79 15.72
N GLN A 158 10.14 22.32 14.53
CA GLN A 158 10.49 23.69 14.17
C GLN A 158 9.65 24.69 14.97
N SER A 159 10.24 25.83 15.34
CA SER A 159 9.57 26.86 16.13
C SER A 159 8.32 27.39 15.43
N GLY A 160 7.17 27.26 16.09
CA GLY A 160 5.88 27.73 15.57
C GLY A 160 5.13 26.72 14.68
N LEU A 161 5.68 25.52 14.48
CA LEU A 161 5.04 24.42 13.75
C LEU A 161 4.68 23.26 14.68
N THR A 162 3.74 22.42 14.26
CA THR A 162 3.52 21.09 14.84
C THR A 162 4.62 20.12 14.40
N SER A 163 4.64 18.92 14.99
CA SER A 163 5.54 17.86 14.52
C SER A 163 5.19 17.43 13.09
N GLU A 164 3.91 17.24 12.77
CA GLU A 164 3.44 16.93 11.42
C GLU A 164 3.89 17.99 10.41
N GLU A 165 3.66 19.27 10.69
CA GLU A 165 4.05 20.38 9.81
C GLU A 165 5.57 20.46 9.62
N THR A 166 6.33 20.10 10.65
CA THR A 166 7.80 20.02 10.57
C THR A 166 8.24 18.92 9.60
N TYR A 167 7.68 17.71 9.72
CA TYR A 167 7.98 16.60 8.80
C TYR A 167 7.58 16.97 7.37
N LYS A 168 6.37 17.51 7.17
CA LYS A 168 5.89 17.94 5.86
C LYS A 168 6.82 18.97 5.20
N SER A 169 7.36 19.90 5.99
CA SER A 169 8.31 20.91 5.53
C SER A 169 9.64 20.28 5.07
N ILE A 170 10.20 19.36 5.86
CA ILE A 170 11.49 18.72 5.56
C ILE A 170 11.38 17.75 4.39
N TYR A 171 10.38 16.86 4.39
CA TYR A 171 10.14 15.93 3.29
C TYR A 171 9.77 16.66 1.99
N GLY A 172 8.99 17.75 2.09
CA GLY A 172 8.69 18.62 0.95
C GLY A 172 9.94 19.32 0.38
N LYS A 173 10.94 19.63 1.21
CA LYS A 173 12.24 20.14 0.76
C LYS A 173 12.98 19.08 -0.07
N TRP A 174 13.06 17.84 0.42
CA TRP A 174 13.66 16.72 -0.31
C TRP A 174 12.97 16.47 -1.66
N HIS A 175 11.63 16.43 -1.66
CA HIS A 175 10.86 16.33 -2.90
C HIS A 175 11.18 17.45 -3.90
N THR A 176 11.31 18.70 -3.41
CA THR A 176 11.67 19.84 -4.26
C THR A 176 13.08 19.70 -4.84
N ILE A 177 14.04 19.20 -4.05
CA ILE A 177 15.41 18.93 -4.52
C ILE A 177 15.38 17.88 -5.64
N PHE A 178 14.74 16.74 -5.41
CA PHE A 178 14.67 15.66 -6.40
C PHE A 178 13.91 16.05 -7.66
N SER A 179 12.81 16.79 -7.54
CA SER A 179 12.04 17.27 -8.71
C SER A 179 12.83 18.21 -9.62
N ASN A 180 13.91 18.82 -9.14
CA ASN A 180 14.79 19.67 -9.93
C ASN A 180 15.99 18.92 -10.54
N MET A 181 16.19 17.64 -10.19
CA MET A 181 17.23 16.80 -10.78
C MET A 181 16.83 16.34 -12.19
N SER A 182 17.82 16.18 -13.06
CA SER A 182 17.59 15.65 -14.42
C SER A 182 17.25 14.16 -14.41
N ASP A 183 17.75 13.44 -13.40
CA ASP A 183 17.50 12.02 -13.14
C ASP A 183 17.20 11.86 -11.64
N PRO A 184 15.91 11.96 -11.24
CA PRO A 184 15.53 11.97 -9.84
C PRO A 184 15.70 10.58 -9.20
N LEU A 185 16.15 10.57 -7.94
CA LEU A 185 16.16 9.36 -7.12
C LEU A 185 14.72 8.95 -6.78
N ILE A 186 14.49 7.65 -6.66
CA ILE A 186 13.27 7.13 -6.03
C ILE A 186 13.28 7.54 -4.55
N PHE A 187 12.21 8.17 -4.09
CA PHE A 187 12.09 8.67 -2.74
C PHE A 187 11.18 7.79 -1.89
N SER A 188 11.78 7.10 -0.91
CA SER A 188 11.11 6.26 0.06
C SER A 188 10.98 6.98 1.39
N GLU A 189 9.75 7.29 1.77
CA GLU A 189 9.45 8.17 2.89
C GLU A 189 9.10 7.37 4.15
N SER A 190 9.79 7.63 5.27
CA SER A 190 9.44 6.98 6.55
C SER A 190 8.61 7.88 7.47
N ALA A 191 8.27 9.11 7.03
CA ALA A 191 7.52 10.08 7.82
C ALA A 191 6.26 9.50 8.50
N PRO A 192 5.36 8.75 7.82
CA PRO A 192 4.13 8.30 8.47
C PRO A 192 4.36 7.28 9.59
N ALA A 193 5.45 6.52 9.58
CA ALA A 193 5.80 5.59 10.66
C ALA A 193 5.91 6.28 12.03
N TYR A 194 6.33 7.55 12.06
CA TYR A 194 6.49 8.34 13.30
C TYR A 194 5.18 8.87 13.89
N PHE A 195 4.07 8.72 13.18
CA PHE A 195 2.73 9.14 13.64
C PHE A 195 1.79 7.94 13.83
N CYS A 196 2.25 6.72 13.57
CA CYS A 196 1.42 5.53 13.61
C CYS A 196 1.15 5.04 15.05
N GLY A 197 0.06 4.29 15.24
CA GLY A 197 -0.28 3.67 16.53
C GLY A 197 -0.89 4.62 17.59
N GLU A 198 -1.08 5.89 17.26
CA GLU A 198 -1.72 6.86 18.15
C GLU A 198 -3.22 6.63 18.30
N LYS A 199 -3.78 7.01 19.47
CA LYS A 199 -5.23 6.94 19.69
C LYS A 199 -6.00 7.92 18.80
N ASN A 200 -5.42 9.10 18.56
CA ASN A 200 -5.93 10.06 17.60
C ASN A 200 -5.05 10.00 16.35
N LEU A 201 -5.62 9.55 15.23
CA LEU A 201 -4.86 9.32 14.00
C LEU A 201 -4.89 10.52 13.06
N THR A 202 -5.42 11.69 13.48
CA THR A 202 -5.46 12.91 12.66
C THR A 202 -4.10 13.23 12.04
N ASP A 203 -3.03 13.27 12.82
CA ASP A 203 -1.69 13.59 12.28
C ASP A 203 -1.21 12.49 11.33
N TRP A 204 -1.42 11.21 11.66
CA TRP A 204 -1.07 10.09 10.77
C TRP A 204 -1.79 10.16 9.43
N TYR A 205 -3.11 10.44 9.43
CA TYR A 205 -3.88 10.63 8.20
C TYR A 205 -3.38 11.85 7.42
N THR A 206 -3.12 12.97 8.09
CA THR A 206 -2.59 14.17 7.44
C THR A 206 -1.24 13.89 6.78
N VAL A 207 -0.36 13.11 7.43
CA VAL A 207 0.90 12.67 6.83
C VAL A 207 0.66 11.78 5.61
N MET A 208 -0.19 10.77 5.75
CA MET A 208 -0.55 9.88 4.65
C MET A 208 -1.18 10.61 3.46
N ASP A 209 -1.82 11.76 3.68
CA ASP A 209 -2.41 12.58 2.60
C ASP A 209 -1.35 13.30 1.75
N TRP A 210 -0.20 13.68 2.32
CA TRP A 210 0.83 14.43 1.58
C TRP A 210 2.00 13.59 1.07
N VAL A 211 2.35 12.45 1.68
CA VAL A 211 3.43 11.58 1.17
C VAL A 211 3.23 11.13 -0.29
N PRO A 212 2.02 10.84 -0.79
CA PRO A 212 1.84 10.43 -2.20
C PRO A 212 2.11 11.55 -3.23
N VAL A 213 2.34 12.77 -2.76
CA VAL A 213 2.75 13.93 -3.57
C VAL A 213 4.28 14.03 -3.61
N TYR A 214 4.97 13.56 -2.57
CA TYR A 214 6.40 13.81 -2.38
C TYR A 214 7.28 12.69 -2.89
N GLY A 215 6.96 11.44 -2.58
CA GLY A 215 7.76 10.29 -2.96
C GLY A 215 6.96 9.21 -3.67
N GLU A 216 7.67 8.14 -4.00
CA GLU A 216 7.13 7.01 -4.75
C GLU A 216 6.68 5.86 -3.84
N LEU A 217 7.06 5.88 -2.55
CA LEU A 217 6.59 4.93 -1.57
C LEU A 217 6.74 5.48 -0.15
N ALA A 218 5.91 5.00 0.78
CA ALA A 218 6.05 5.37 2.18
C ALA A 218 5.79 4.22 3.15
N ARG A 219 6.69 4.10 4.14
CA ARG A 219 6.50 3.28 5.33
C ARG A 219 5.46 3.96 6.22
N HIS A 220 4.39 3.24 6.52
CA HIS A 220 3.22 3.78 7.25
C HIS A 220 2.94 3.08 8.58
N SER A 221 3.80 2.14 8.93
CA SER A 221 3.67 1.19 10.04
C SER A 221 4.91 1.22 10.94
N TYR A 222 4.82 0.56 12.10
CA TYR A 222 6.02 0.16 12.84
C TYR A 222 6.91 -0.74 11.99
N ASP A 223 8.18 -0.87 12.41
CA ASP A 223 9.12 -1.79 11.79
C ASP A 223 8.68 -3.24 11.97
N ILE A 224 8.89 -4.03 10.92
CA ILE A 224 8.90 -5.47 11.01
C ILE A 224 10.07 -5.92 11.90
N ALA A 225 9.92 -7.08 12.52
CA ALA A 225 10.92 -7.64 13.43
C ALA A 225 12.35 -7.68 12.83
N THR A 226 13.34 -7.30 13.63
CA THR A 226 14.78 -7.36 13.27
C THR A 226 15.44 -8.61 13.86
N TYR A 227 16.31 -9.26 13.09
CA TYR A 227 16.78 -10.63 13.35
C TYR A 227 17.38 -10.78 14.75
N GLY A 228 16.78 -11.66 15.54
CA GLY A 228 17.17 -11.89 16.94
C GLY A 228 16.40 -11.05 17.95
N SER A 229 15.42 -10.23 17.53
CA SER A 229 14.48 -9.56 18.42
C SER A 229 13.62 -10.57 19.20
N ASP A 230 13.30 -10.23 20.45
CA ASP A 230 12.35 -10.99 21.25
C ASP A 230 10.91 -10.85 20.71
N GLY A 231 10.08 -11.89 20.87
CA GLY A 231 8.66 -11.88 20.52
C GLY A 231 8.28 -12.80 19.37
N SER A 232 7.01 -12.73 18.95
CA SER A 232 6.49 -13.51 17.83
C SER A 232 6.71 -12.75 16.51
N THR A 233 7.57 -13.28 15.64
CA THR A 233 7.82 -12.72 14.31
C THR A 233 6.56 -12.74 13.43
N TRP A 234 5.72 -13.77 13.58
CA TRP A 234 4.44 -13.81 12.88
C TRP A 234 3.48 -12.71 13.34
N ASP A 235 3.45 -12.40 14.64
CA ASP A 235 2.62 -11.30 15.15
C ASP A 235 3.12 -9.94 14.64
N SER A 236 4.44 -9.78 14.47
CA SER A 236 5.02 -8.59 13.81
C SER A 236 4.58 -8.48 12.34
N ILE A 237 4.65 -9.57 11.56
CA ILE A 237 4.12 -9.60 10.19
C ILE A 237 2.63 -9.22 10.16
N LEU A 238 1.82 -9.76 11.08
CA LEU A 238 0.40 -9.46 11.16
C LEU A 238 0.10 -8.04 11.63
N LEU A 239 0.97 -7.42 12.43
CA LEU A 239 0.87 -6.02 12.81
C LEU A 239 1.03 -5.12 11.57
N ASN A 240 2.06 -5.35 10.76
CA ASN A 240 2.30 -4.61 9.52
C ASN A 240 1.15 -4.82 8.52
N TYR A 241 0.72 -6.07 8.32
CA TYR A 241 -0.49 -6.39 7.53
C TYR A 241 -1.73 -5.64 8.03
N GLY A 242 -1.93 -5.56 9.35
CA GLY A 242 -3.06 -4.87 9.96
C GLY A 242 -3.05 -3.34 9.74
N GLN A 243 -1.88 -2.73 9.57
CA GLN A 243 -1.74 -1.33 9.22
C GLN A 243 -1.89 -1.10 7.70
N GLU A 244 -1.36 -2.02 6.89
CA GLU A 244 -1.42 -1.99 5.42
C GLU A 244 -2.87 -2.00 4.92
N VAL A 245 -3.76 -2.78 5.53
CA VAL A 245 -5.19 -2.82 5.10
C VAL A 245 -5.92 -1.48 5.28
N LEU A 246 -5.34 -0.51 5.99
CA LEU A 246 -5.93 0.81 6.23
C LEU A 246 -5.65 1.82 5.11
N VAL A 247 -4.68 1.55 4.23
CA VAL A 247 -4.06 2.58 3.36
C VAL A 247 -4.31 2.43 1.86
N ALA A 248 -5.14 1.46 1.45
CA ALA A 248 -5.42 1.16 0.03
C ALA A 248 -5.85 2.36 -0.84
N ARG A 249 -6.46 3.40 -0.25
CA ARG A 249 -6.90 4.61 -0.97
C ARG A 249 -5.76 5.49 -1.49
N TYR A 250 -4.56 5.38 -0.92
CA TYR A 250 -3.40 6.19 -1.30
C TYR A 250 -2.65 5.61 -2.50
N GLN A 251 -2.71 4.29 -2.67
CA GLN A 251 -1.89 3.59 -3.64
C GLN A 251 -2.39 3.74 -5.08
N LYS A 252 -1.44 4.02 -5.98
CA LYS A 252 -1.65 4.11 -7.43
C LYS A 252 -0.29 3.99 -8.14
N PRO A 253 -0.23 3.68 -9.45
CA PRO A 253 1.04 3.71 -10.17
C PRO A 253 1.80 5.03 -9.94
N GLY A 254 3.04 4.94 -9.48
CA GLY A 254 3.86 6.07 -9.03
C GLY A 254 3.91 6.28 -7.52
N TYR A 255 3.01 5.67 -6.71
CA TYR A 255 3.08 5.69 -5.24
C TYR A 255 2.60 4.37 -4.63
N PHE A 256 3.41 3.73 -3.79
CA PHE A 256 3.09 2.45 -3.16
C PHE A 256 3.16 2.52 -1.63
N ASN A 257 2.20 1.89 -0.96
CA ASN A 257 2.27 1.72 0.48
C ASN A 257 3.34 0.69 0.80
N ASP A 258 4.20 0.98 1.78
CA ASP A 258 5.28 0.10 2.20
C ASP A 258 4.97 -0.54 3.58
N PRO A 259 4.56 -1.82 3.61
CA PRO A 259 4.36 -2.58 4.84
C PRO A 259 5.66 -3.16 5.43
N ASP A 260 6.83 -2.70 4.96
CA ASP A 260 8.18 -3.10 5.37
C ASP A 260 8.69 -4.40 4.75
N PHE A 261 9.88 -4.84 5.16
CA PHE A 261 10.63 -5.93 4.53
C PHE A 261 9.96 -7.31 4.54
N ILE A 262 10.35 -8.14 3.57
CA ILE A 262 10.12 -9.58 3.55
C ILE A 262 11.29 -10.27 4.24
N ILE A 263 11.04 -11.12 5.25
CA ILE A 263 12.05 -11.72 6.13
C ILE A 263 12.11 -13.26 5.99
N PRO A 264 12.51 -13.77 4.80
CA PRO A 264 12.36 -15.19 4.45
C PRO A 264 13.27 -16.14 5.21
N ASP A 265 14.41 -15.70 5.76
CA ASP A 265 15.38 -16.56 6.44
C ASP A 265 15.18 -16.63 7.97
N TRP A 266 14.06 -16.11 8.47
CA TRP A 266 13.77 -16.16 9.90
C TRP A 266 13.53 -17.60 10.38
N PRO A 267 14.23 -18.06 11.44
CA PRO A 267 14.20 -19.47 11.83
C PRO A 267 12.87 -19.92 12.45
N ASP A 268 12.16 -19.01 13.13
CA ASP A 268 10.92 -19.32 13.84
C ASP A 268 9.67 -19.26 12.96
N LEU A 269 9.79 -18.80 11.71
CA LEU A 269 8.68 -18.81 10.76
C LEU A 269 8.55 -20.17 10.08
N THR A 270 7.35 -20.73 10.14
CA THR A 270 6.97 -21.87 9.32
C THR A 270 6.98 -21.49 7.84
N ILE A 271 7.10 -22.48 6.95
CA ILE A 271 6.99 -22.22 5.51
C ILE A 271 5.64 -21.60 5.12
N HIS A 272 4.56 -21.95 5.84
CA HIS A 272 3.24 -21.39 5.59
C HIS A 272 3.15 -19.90 5.92
N GLU A 273 3.79 -19.46 7.02
CA GLU A 273 3.87 -18.04 7.39
C GLU A 273 4.73 -17.26 6.39
N LYS A 274 5.86 -17.82 5.95
CA LYS A 274 6.71 -17.23 4.91
C LYS A 274 5.96 -17.07 3.58
N HIS A 275 5.23 -18.10 3.15
CA HIS A 275 4.36 -18.05 1.99
C HIS A 275 3.28 -16.98 2.16
N SER A 276 2.67 -16.90 3.34
CA SER A 276 1.63 -15.91 3.63
C SER A 276 2.14 -14.48 3.61
N GLN A 277 3.32 -14.20 4.17
CA GLN A 277 3.93 -12.87 4.03
C GLN A 277 4.08 -12.50 2.56
N PHE A 278 4.69 -13.38 1.76
CA PHE A 278 4.92 -13.12 0.34
C PHE A 278 3.62 -12.90 -0.46
N ALA A 279 2.63 -13.77 -0.27
CA ALA A 279 1.35 -13.66 -0.98
C ALA A 279 0.55 -12.43 -0.55
N LEU A 280 0.61 -12.01 0.71
CA LEU A 280 -0.07 -10.81 1.20
C LEU A 280 0.58 -9.55 0.60
N TRP A 281 1.91 -9.42 0.68
CA TRP A 281 2.64 -8.30 0.08
C TRP A 281 2.37 -8.20 -1.43
N ALA A 282 2.43 -9.34 -2.14
CA ALA A 282 2.10 -9.38 -3.56
C ALA A 282 0.64 -9.02 -3.86
N SER A 283 -0.30 -9.46 -3.00
CA SER A 283 -1.71 -9.09 -3.12
C SER A 283 -1.90 -7.58 -2.96
N PHE A 284 -1.09 -6.94 -2.14
CA PHE A 284 -1.09 -5.50 -1.93
C PHE A 284 -0.42 -4.71 -3.04
N SER A 285 0.34 -5.33 -3.97
CA SER A 285 1.25 -4.57 -4.83
C SER A 285 2.19 -3.69 -3.98
N ALA A 286 2.72 -4.29 -2.92
CA ALA A 286 3.65 -3.65 -2.00
C ALA A 286 5.10 -3.83 -2.47
N PRO A 287 6.06 -3.03 -1.99
CA PRO A 287 7.48 -3.31 -2.18
C PRO A 287 7.86 -4.74 -1.80
N LEU A 288 8.48 -5.50 -2.71
CA LEU A 288 9.03 -6.83 -2.42
C LEU A 288 10.53 -6.71 -2.10
N ILE A 289 10.83 -6.09 -0.96
CA ILE A 289 12.21 -5.88 -0.50
C ILE A 289 12.59 -6.96 0.51
N ILE A 290 13.51 -7.84 0.11
CA ILE A 290 14.02 -8.93 0.95
C ILE A 290 15.03 -8.40 1.95
N SER A 291 14.90 -8.78 3.22
CA SER A 291 15.96 -8.64 4.22
C SER A 291 16.31 -10.00 4.81
N ALA A 292 17.39 -10.60 4.31
CA ALA A 292 17.84 -11.95 4.65
C ALA A 292 19.30 -12.20 4.25
N ASP A 293 19.88 -13.29 4.75
CA ASP A 293 21.14 -13.84 4.24
C ASP A 293 20.93 -14.53 2.88
N VAL A 294 20.85 -13.71 1.82
CA VAL A 294 20.53 -14.15 0.45
C VAL A 294 21.43 -15.29 -0.05
N PRO A 295 22.77 -15.29 0.16
CA PRO A 295 23.62 -16.41 -0.21
C PRO A 295 23.24 -17.76 0.42
N ARG A 296 22.53 -17.76 1.56
CA ARG A 296 22.11 -18.95 2.30
C ARG A 296 20.63 -19.29 2.18
N LEU A 297 19.85 -18.54 1.41
CA LEU A 297 18.45 -18.88 1.14
C LEU A 297 18.34 -20.29 0.56
N THR A 298 17.38 -21.05 1.08
CA THR A 298 17.16 -22.42 0.63
C THR A 298 16.49 -22.45 -0.75
N THR A 299 16.49 -23.61 -1.39
CA THR A 299 15.70 -23.79 -2.63
C THR A 299 14.22 -23.55 -2.39
N GLU A 300 13.70 -23.89 -1.20
CA GLU A 300 12.30 -23.64 -0.86
C GLU A 300 12.01 -22.14 -0.76
N ASP A 301 12.89 -21.36 -0.12
CA ASP A 301 12.75 -19.90 -0.05
C ASP A 301 12.80 -19.26 -1.44
N LEU A 302 13.78 -19.65 -2.25
CA LEU A 302 13.93 -19.13 -3.61
C LEU A 302 12.75 -19.48 -4.52
N ASN A 303 12.15 -20.67 -4.38
CA ASN A 303 11.04 -21.11 -5.21
C ASN A 303 9.82 -20.19 -5.06
N TYR A 304 9.43 -19.82 -3.84
CA TYR A 304 8.29 -18.93 -3.67
C TYR A 304 8.66 -17.47 -3.97
N LEU A 305 9.85 -17.01 -3.57
CA LEU A 305 10.31 -15.65 -3.86
C LEU A 305 10.42 -15.37 -5.36
N THR A 306 10.64 -16.39 -6.18
CA THR A 306 10.72 -16.28 -7.65
C THR A 306 9.47 -16.77 -8.38
N ASN A 307 8.36 -17.00 -7.67
CA ASN A 307 7.11 -17.44 -8.28
C ASN A 307 6.52 -16.36 -9.19
N SER A 308 6.70 -16.52 -10.50
CA SER A 308 6.27 -15.55 -11.52
C SER A 308 4.78 -15.27 -11.50
N ASP A 309 3.94 -16.26 -11.16
CA ASP A 309 2.48 -16.06 -11.14
C ASP A 309 2.04 -15.10 -10.03
N ILE A 310 2.76 -15.08 -8.90
CA ILE A 310 2.49 -14.19 -7.77
C ILE A 310 3.17 -12.84 -7.98
N ILE A 311 4.40 -12.82 -8.53
CA ILE A 311 5.08 -11.57 -8.91
C ILE A 311 4.27 -10.80 -9.96
N ASP A 312 3.66 -11.48 -10.93
CA ASP A 312 2.79 -10.84 -11.93
C ASP A 312 1.57 -10.15 -11.31
N VAL A 313 1.11 -10.62 -10.14
CA VAL A 313 0.01 -10.00 -9.38
C VAL A 313 0.50 -8.78 -8.59
N ASP A 314 1.70 -8.85 -8.03
CA ASP A 314 2.37 -7.74 -7.36
C ASP A 314 2.64 -6.59 -8.35
N GLN A 315 3.23 -6.93 -9.49
CA GLN A 315 3.66 -6.04 -10.56
C GLN A 315 2.53 -5.72 -11.56
N ASP A 316 1.25 -5.92 -11.19
CA ASP A 316 0.13 -5.59 -12.07
C ASP A 316 0.07 -4.08 -12.36
N LYS A 317 -0.19 -3.73 -13.62
CA LYS A 317 -0.12 -2.34 -14.11
C LYS A 317 -1.16 -1.39 -13.51
N LEU A 318 -2.21 -1.90 -12.87
CA LEU A 318 -3.14 -1.03 -12.16
C LEU A 318 -2.57 -0.54 -10.83
N GLY A 319 -1.54 -1.21 -10.29
CA GLY A 319 -0.94 -0.88 -8.99
C GLY A 319 -1.93 -0.94 -7.83
N LEU A 320 -3.08 -1.61 -7.98
CA LEU A 320 -4.11 -1.62 -6.96
C LEU A 320 -3.70 -2.48 -5.76
N GLN A 321 -3.96 -1.98 -4.57
CA GLN A 321 -3.87 -2.76 -3.34
C GLN A 321 -5.11 -3.65 -3.18
N ALA A 322 -4.93 -4.92 -2.78
CA ALA A 322 -6.06 -5.77 -2.39
C ALA A 322 -6.69 -5.28 -1.08
N THR A 323 -8.02 -5.22 -1.04
CA THR A 323 -8.78 -4.79 0.14
C THR A 323 -9.57 -5.95 0.73
N LEU A 324 -9.83 -5.86 2.03
CA LEU A 324 -10.66 -6.82 2.75
C LEU A 324 -12.09 -6.87 2.20
N VAL A 325 -12.53 -8.08 1.89
CA VAL A 325 -13.89 -8.44 1.51
C VAL A 325 -14.69 -8.92 2.71
N SER A 326 -14.05 -9.65 3.61
CA SER A 326 -14.62 -10.13 4.86
C SER A 326 -13.53 -10.54 5.82
N GLN A 327 -13.78 -10.36 7.12
CA GLN A 327 -12.98 -10.91 8.20
C GLN A 327 -13.85 -11.27 9.41
N ASP A 328 -13.39 -12.26 10.18
CA ASP A 328 -14.01 -12.67 11.46
C ASP A 328 -13.00 -12.89 12.59
N GLY A 329 -11.76 -12.45 12.39
CA GLY A 329 -10.64 -12.64 13.33
C GLY A 329 -9.91 -13.98 13.17
N THR A 330 -10.49 -14.96 12.48
CA THR A 330 -9.83 -16.24 12.16
C THR A 330 -9.55 -16.43 10.68
N ARG A 331 -10.23 -15.66 9.83
CA ARG A 331 -10.07 -15.67 8.38
C ARG A 331 -10.15 -14.26 7.85
N ASP A 332 -9.27 -13.96 6.90
CA ASP A 332 -9.36 -12.75 6.09
C ASP A 332 -9.49 -13.12 4.61
N VAL A 333 -10.36 -12.42 3.90
CA VAL A 333 -10.58 -12.56 2.45
C VAL A 333 -10.28 -11.22 1.82
N LEU A 334 -9.38 -11.18 0.84
CA LEU A 334 -8.97 -9.98 0.14
C LEU A 334 -9.16 -10.12 -1.37
N THR A 335 -9.31 -9.00 -2.05
CA THR A 335 -9.47 -8.99 -3.51
C THR A 335 -8.99 -7.68 -4.13
N LYS A 336 -8.51 -7.77 -5.38
CA LYS A 336 -8.29 -6.63 -6.28
C LYS A 336 -8.63 -7.02 -7.72
N THR A 337 -8.86 -6.01 -8.55
CA THR A 337 -8.93 -6.19 -10.02
C THR A 337 -7.52 -6.12 -10.60
N LEU A 338 -7.23 -6.96 -11.59
CA LEU A 338 -5.98 -6.92 -12.35
C LEU A 338 -6.20 -6.19 -13.70
N SER A 339 -5.13 -5.64 -14.26
CA SER A 339 -5.13 -4.85 -15.51
C SER A 339 -5.75 -5.56 -16.71
N ASN A 340 -5.68 -6.89 -16.74
CA ASN A 340 -6.28 -7.70 -17.80
C ASN A 340 -7.78 -7.99 -17.60
N GLY A 341 -8.39 -7.48 -16.52
CA GLY A 341 -9.81 -7.66 -16.20
C GLY A 341 -10.14 -8.93 -15.42
N ASP A 342 -9.13 -9.66 -14.94
CA ASP A 342 -9.27 -10.75 -13.98
C ASP A 342 -9.45 -10.19 -12.55
N ARG A 343 -9.89 -11.06 -11.64
CA ARG A 343 -9.99 -10.76 -10.21
C ARG A 343 -8.99 -11.61 -9.42
N LEU A 344 -8.25 -11.00 -8.52
CA LEU A 344 -7.46 -11.71 -7.51
C LEU A 344 -8.35 -12.07 -6.31
N LEU A 345 -8.21 -13.27 -5.79
CA LEU A 345 -8.75 -13.68 -4.50
C LEU A 345 -7.60 -14.20 -3.62
N THR A 346 -7.42 -13.56 -2.47
CA THR A 346 -6.46 -14.00 -1.45
C THR A 346 -7.23 -14.35 -0.19
N VAL A 347 -6.95 -15.52 0.40
CA VAL A 347 -7.55 -15.97 1.65
C VAL A 347 -6.44 -16.30 2.63
N LEU A 348 -6.42 -15.62 3.77
CA LEU A 348 -5.51 -15.89 4.88
C LEU A 348 -6.26 -16.64 5.99
N ASN A 349 -5.71 -17.79 6.39
CA ASN A 349 -6.13 -18.47 7.60
C ASN A 349 -5.36 -17.89 8.79
N ARG A 350 -5.99 -17.04 9.58
CA ARG A 350 -5.42 -16.48 10.82
C ARG A 350 -5.58 -17.42 12.02
N GLY A 351 -6.27 -18.53 11.85
CA GLY A 351 -6.48 -19.53 12.89
C GLY A 351 -5.28 -20.45 13.10
N ASN A 352 -5.31 -21.16 14.23
CA ASN A 352 -4.29 -22.12 14.66
C ASN A 352 -4.58 -23.56 14.19
N SER A 353 -5.50 -23.76 13.25
CA SER A 353 -5.83 -25.06 12.66
C SER A 353 -6.11 -24.95 11.17
N SER A 354 -5.88 -26.03 10.42
CA SER A 354 -6.28 -26.09 9.01
C SER A 354 -7.78 -25.83 8.86
N SER A 355 -8.16 -25.11 7.80
CA SER A 355 -9.55 -24.73 7.55
C SER A 355 -9.92 -24.80 6.07
N ASP A 356 -11.17 -25.17 5.82
CA ASP A 356 -11.81 -25.10 4.51
C ASP A 356 -12.56 -23.78 4.36
N PHE A 357 -12.52 -23.22 3.17
CA PHE A 357 -13.11 -21.93 2.87
C PHE A 357 -13.98 -22.00 1.63
N THR A 358 -15.22 -21.52 1.75
CA THR A 358 -16.10 -21.27 0.61
C THR A 358 -16.24 -19.75 0.43
N ILE A 359 -16.09 -19.30 -0.81
CA ILE A 359 -16.28 -17.89 -1.22
C ILE A 359 -17.35 -17.84 -2.30
N ASP A 360 -18.47 -17.21 -1.99
CA ASP A 360 -19.53 -16.98 -2.97
C ASP A 360 -19.11 -15.89 -3.96
N ILE A 361 -19.44 -16.09 -5.24
CA ILE A 361 -19.02 -15.20 -6.33
C ILE A 361 -19.44 -13.72 -6.15
N PRO A 362 -20.60 -13.37 -5.56
CA PRO A 362 -20.94 -11.97 -5.27
C PRO A 362 -19.92 -11.25 -4.39
N ARG A 363 -19.18 -11.96 -3.52
CA ARG A 363 -18.11 -11.38 -2.68
C ARG A 363 -16.89 -10.94 -3.49
N LEU A 364 -16.79 -11.37 -4.75
CA LEU A 364 -15.73 -10.98 -5.68
C LEU A 364 -16.15 -9.83 -6.60
N GLY A 365 -17.38 -9.33 -6.45
CA GLY A 365 -17.92 -8.29 -7.34
C GLY A 365 -18.21 -8.76 -8.75
N ILE A 366 -18.30 -10.07 -8.95
CA ILE A 366 -18.60 -10.67 -10.23
C ILE A 366 -20.11 -10.97 -10.26
N THR A 367 -20.80 -10.43 -11.25
CA THR A 367 -22.24 -10.66 -11.44
C THR A 367 -22.50 -11.34 -12.79
N PRO A 368 -23.38 -12.35 -12.88
CA PRO A 368 -23.81 -12.89 -14.15
C PRO A 368 -24.59 -11.84 -14.96
N LYS A 369 -24.43 -11.83 -16.28
CA LYS A 369 -25.37 -11.09 -17.14
C LYS A 369 -26.74 -11.75 -17.09
N HIS A 370 -27.79 -10.95 -17.29
CA HIS A 370 -29.18 -11.39 -17.21
C HIS A 370 -29.41 -12.69 -18.02
N ASN A 371 -30.02 -13.69 -17.39
CA ASN A 371 -30.28 -15.03 -17.95
C ASN A 371 -29.03 -15.80 -18.45
N SER A 372 -27.82 -15.49 -17.95
CA SER A 372 -26.59 -16.18 -18.30
C SER A 372 -25.92 -16.81 -17.07
N THR A 373 -25.12 -17.84 -17.29
CA THR A 373 -24.17 -18.36 -16.27
C THR A 373 -22.82 -17.69 -16.50
N CYS A 374 -22.26 -17.07 -15.46
CA CYS A 374 -20.88 -16.59 -15.50
C CYS A 374 -19.95 -17.74 -15.12
N ALA A 375 -19.27 -18.32 -16.11
CA ALA A 375 -18.25 -19.33 -15.87
C ALA A 375 -16.91 -18.65 -15.54
N LEU A 376 -16.20 -19.20 -14.57
CA LEU A 376 -14.93 -18.67 -14.07
C LEU A 376 -13.85 -19.72 -14.23
N GLY A 377 -12.73 -19.33 -14.82
CA GLY A 377 -11.49 -20.09 -14.73
C GLY A 377 -10.73 -19.64 -13.49
N ILE A 378 -10.32 -20.58 -12.64
CA ILE A 378 -9.64 -20.30 -11.38
C ILE A 378 -8.26 -20.95 -11.45
N LYS A 379 -7.21 -20.14 -11.37
CA LYS A 379 -5.83 -20.59 -11.26
C LYS A 379 -5.36 -20.41 -9.82
N ASP A 380 -4.95 -21.50 -9.20
CA ASP A 380 -4.17 -21.44 -7.95
C ASP A 380 -2.73 -21.05 -8.29
N LEU A 381 -2.25 -19.95 -7.72
CA LEU A 381 -0.93 -19.39 -8.04
C LEU A 381 0.21 -20.05 -7.25
N TRP A 382 -0.11 -20.83 -6.22
CA TRP A 382 0.89 -21.67 -5.55
C TRP A 382 1.16 -22.95 -6.34
N THR A 383 0.10 -23.58 -6.84
CA THR A 383 0.20 -24.92 -7.45
C THR A 383 0.15 -24.92 -8.98
N GLY A 384 -0.24 -23.79 -9.59
CA GLY A 384 -0.54 -23.69 -11.02
C GLY A 384 -1.80 -24.45 -11.45
N LYS A 385 -2.54 -25.05 -10.51
CA LYS A 385 -3.72 -25.87 -10.80
C LYS A 385 -4.86 -24.99 -11.30
N TYR A 386 -5.50 -25.42 -12.38
CA TYR A 386 -6.70 -24.78 -12.93
C TYR A 386 -7.95 -25.56 -12.58
N THR A 387 -8.99 -24.84 -12.16
CA THR A 387 -10.35 -25.35 -11.97
C THR A 387 -11.36 -24.40 -12.60
N ASN A 388 -12.63 -24.81 -12.68
CA ASN A 388 -13.72 -23.93 -13.11
C ASN A 388 -14.82 -23.92 -12.06
N SER A 389 -15.50 -22.78 -11.92
CA SER A 389 -16.72 -22.66 -11.11
C SER A 389 -17.68 -21.63 -11.71
N SER A 390 -18.94 -21.68 -11.28
CA SER A 390 -19.97 -20.70 -11.64
C SER A 390 -20.84 -20.28 -10.47
N SER A 391 -20.56 -20.74 -9.24
CA SER A 391 -21.40 -20.48 -8.05
C SER A 391 -20.59 -20.04 -6.83
N SER A 392 -19.54 -20.79 -6.50
CA SER A 392 -18.66 -20.51 -5.35
C SER A 392 -17.28 -21.10 -5.57
N ILE A 393 -16.29 -20.57 -4.87
CA ILE A 393 -14.91 -21.07 -4.87
C ILE A 393 -14.69 -21.80 -3.56
N VAL A 394 -14.37 -23.09 -3.65
CA VAL A 394 -14.04 -23.93 -2.51
C VAL A 394 -12.54 -24.12 -2.47
N ILE A 395 -11.94 -23.77 -1.34
CA ILE A 395 -10.52 -23.93 -1.06
C ILE A 395 -10.45 -24.83 0.18
N SER A 396 -9.74 -25.94 0.06
CA SER A 396 -9.68 -26.94 1.14
C SER A 396 -8.29 -26.94 1.77
N ASP A 397 -8.27 -27.25 3.06
CA ASP A 397 -7.06 -27.53 3.84
C ASP A 397 -6.01 -26.40 3.77
N ILE A 398 -6.44 -25.14 3.95
CA ILE A 398 -5.46 -24.07 4.15
C ILE A 398 -4.88 -24.25 5.56
N PRO A 399 -3.56 -24.48 5.70
CA PRO A 399 -2.92 -24.73 7.00
C PRO A 399 -3.06 -23.53 7.94
N PRO A 400 -2.80 -23.69 9.26
CA PRO A 400 -2.72 -22.56 10.17
C PRO A 400 -1.71 -21.54 9.65
N HIS A 401 -2.09 -20.26 9.67
CA HIS A 401 -1.28 -19.15 9.16
C HIS A 401 -0.96 -19.25 7.65
N GLY A 402 -1.63 -20.16 6.94
CA GLY A 402 -1.47 -20.36 5.51
C GLY A 402 -2.34 -19.41 4.68
N THR A 403 -1.98 -19.32 3.40
CA THR A 403 -2.68 -18.49 2.41
C THR A 403 -3.02 -19.29 1.16
N ALA A 404 -4.20 -19.02 0.60
CA ALA A 404 -4.50 -19.33 -0.79
C ALA A 404 -4.54 -18.04 -1.60
N ILE A 405 -3.96 -18.06 -2.79
CA ILE A 405 -3.94 -16.93 -3.72
C ILE A 405 -4.32 -17.42 -5.11
N LEU A 406 -5.45 -16.90 -5.61
CA LEU A 406 -6.13 -17.40 -6.80
C LEU A 406 -6.37 -16.27 -7.81
N ARG A 407 -6.05 -16.52 -9.08
CA ARG A 407 -6.44 -15.64 -10.20
C ARG A 407 -7.70 -16.16 -10.85
N ILE A 408 -8.69 -15.28 -10.97
CA ILE A 408 -10.04 -15.62 -11.41
C ILE A 408 -10.31 -14.92 -12.74
N ALA A 409 -10.28 -15.71 -13.81
CA ALA A 409 -10.58 -15.27 -15.15
C ALA A 409 -12.08 -15.42 -15.45
N ARG A 410 -12.70 -14.34 -15.92
CA ARG A 410 -14.12 -14.33 -16.33
C ARG A 410 -14.26 -14.89 -17.74
N GLN A 411 -15.00 -15.98 -17.91
CA GLN A 411 -15.28 -16.53 -19.24
C GLN A 411 -16.47 -15.79 -19.87
N SER A 412 -16.16 -14.93 -20.83
CA SER A 412 -17.16 -14.22 -21.65
C SER A 412 -17.92 -15.18 -22.59
N PRO A 413 -19.17 -14.88 -22.99
CA PRO A 413 -19.89 -13.60 -22.79
C PRO A 413 -20.74 -13.50 -21.52
N GLY A 414 -20.78 -14.53 -20.65
CA GLY A 414 -21.77 -14.66 -19.56
C GLY A 414 -21.54 -13.79 -18.31
N CYS A 415 -20.35 -13.21 -18.14
CA CYS A 415 -20.00 -12.40 -16.98
C CYS A 415 -20.18 -10.91 -17.23
N GLY A 416 -20.76 -10.19 -16.27
CA GLY A 416 -20.78 -8.73 -16.22
C GLY A 416 -19.42 -8.15 -15.87
N ASP A 417 -19.32 -6.82 -15.86
CA ASP A 417 -18.12 -6.11 -15.41
C ASP A 417 -17.88 -6.36 -13.90
N ILE A 418 -16.62 -6.30 -13.49
CA ILE A 418 -16.25 -6.40 -12.08
C ILE A 418 -16.68 -5.12 -11.38
N ILE A 419 -17.41 -5.27 -10.28
CA ILE A 419 -17.82 -4.19 -9.40
C ILE A 419 -16.84 -4.15 -8.21
N PRO A 420 -16.26 -2.98 -7.86
CA PRO A 420 -15.50 -2.84 -6.62
C PRO A 420 -16.31 -3.37 -5.42
N THR A 421 -15.76 -4.37 -4.74
CA THR A 421 -16.47 -5.15 -3.73
C THR A 421 -15.58 -5.43 -2.54
N GLY A 422 -16.13 -5.20 -1.36
CA GLY A 422 -15.52 -5.59 -0.10
C GLY A 422 -16.19 -4.92 1.10
N MET A 423 -15.48 -4.90 2.22
CA MET A 423 -15.96 -4.21 3.41
C MET A 423 -15.86 -2.69 3.25
N ILE A 424 -16.75 -1.99 3.95
CA ILE A 424 -16.58 -0.58 4.28
C ILE A 424 -16.42 -0.52 5.79
N PHE A 425 -15.32 0.03 6.28
CA PHE A 425 -15.02 0.03 7.71
C PHE A 425 -14.34 1.33 8.12
N ASN A 426 -14.54 1.73 9.38
CA ASN A 426 -13.85 2.87 9.94
C ASN A 426 -12.41 2.47 10.27
N THR A 427 -11.42 3.21 9.77
CA THR A 427 -10.00 2.83 9.87
C THR A 427 -9.39 3.04 11.26
N ALA A 428 -10.04 3.81 12.13
CA ALA A 428 -9.60 4.00 13.52
C ALA A 428 -10.22 2.99 14.49
N SER A 429 -11.53 2.73 14.38
CA SER A 429 -12.23 1.79 15.27
C SER A 429 -12.15 0.34 14.78
N LEU A 430 -11.83 0.14 13.50
CA LEU A 430 -11.88 -1.13 12.78
C LEU A 430 -13.29 -1.76 12.74
N ASN A 431 -14.33 -0.99 13.08
CA ASN A 431 -15.71 -1.45 12.95
C ASN A 431 -16.16 -1.43 11.49
N CYS A 432 -16.82 -2.51 11.10
CA CYS A 432 -17.47 -2.68 9.82
C CYS A 432 -18.81 -1.96 9.76
N LEU A 433 -19.05 -1.26 8.65
CA LEU A 433 -20.39 -0.84 8.25
C LEU A 433 -21.22 -2.08 7.94
N GLN A 434 -22.33 -2.24 8.65
CA GLN A 434 -23.25 -3.36 8.49
C GLN A 434 -24.66 -2.87 8.24
N VAL A 435 -25.37 -3.53 7.31
CA VAL A 435 -26.84 -3.48 7.24
C VAL A 435 -27.43 -4.68 7.97
N ALA A 436 -28.32 -4.41 8.92
CA ALA A 436 -29.09 -5.45 9.59
C ALA A 436 -30.32 -5.87 8.77
N PRO A 437 -30.91 -7.06 9.01
CA PRO A 437 -32.08 -7.54 8.26
C PRO A 437 -33.31 -6.61 8.30
N ASN A 438 -33.41 -5.75 9.31
CA ASN A 438 -34.46 -4.73 9.42
C ASN A 438 -34.17 -3.45 8.59
N GLY A 439 -33.06 -3.40 7.85
CA GLY A 439 -32.62 -2.27 7.02
C GLY A 439 -31.89 -1.15 7.77
N SER A 440 -31.63 -1.28 9.07
CA SER A 440 -30.81 -0.31 9.82
C SER A 440 -29.33 -0.49 9.51
N VAL A 441 -28.60 0.62 9.46
CA VAL A 441 -27.16 0.65 9.22
C VAL A 441 -26.42 1.05 10.50
N SER A 442 -25.36 0.33 10.83
CA SER A 442 -24.55 0.52 12.05
C SER A 442 -23.10 0.15 11.81
N ALA A 443 -22.20 0.68 12.65
CA ALA A 443 -20.80 0.27 12.74
C ALA A 443 -20.67 -0.77 13.85
N VAL A 444 -20.20 -1.97 13.51
CA VAL A 444 -20.09 -3.12 14.43
C VAL A 444 -18.81 -3.90 14.18
N VAL A 445 -18.45 -4.79 15.10
CA VAL A 445 -17.31 -5.70 14.93
C VAL A 445 -17.49 -6.53 13.65
N CYS A 446 -16.43 -6.62 12.86
CA CYS A 446 -16.41 -7.42 11.64
C CYS A 446 -16.56 -8.92 11.96
N ASN A 447 -17.47 -9.61 11.25
CA ASN A 447 -17.89 -10.98 11.59
C ASN A 447 -18.17 -11.83 10.34
N SER A 448 -17.63 -11.44 9.19
CA SER A 448 -17.82 -12.08 7.88
C SER A 448 -19.28 -12.14 7.37
N ASP A 449 -20.26 -11.49 8.00
CA ASP A 449 -21.67 -11.49 7.56
C ASP A 449 -21.85 -10.81 6.18
N ASP A 450 -22.79 -11.30 5.37
CA ASP A 450 -23.10 -10.71 4.05
C ASP A 450 -23.56 -9.24 4.17
N GLY A 451 -24.18 -8.87 5.28
CA GLY A 451 -24.54 -7.49 5.62
C GLY A 451 -23.35 -6.54 5.77
N GLN A 452 -22.12 -7.06 5.79
CA GLN A 452 -20.87 -6.27 5.84
C GLN A 452 -20.14 -6.17 4.50
N VAL A 453 -20.66 -6.80 3.43
CA VAL A 453 -20.02 -6.81 2.11
C VAL A 453 -20.77 -5.91 1.13
N TRP A 454 -20.06 -4.92 0.61
CA TRP A 454 -20.62 -3.82 -0.16
C TRP A 454 -20.09 -3.81 -1.60
N HIS A 455 -20.97 -3.46 -2.53
CA HIS A 455 -20.69 -3.18 -3.94
C HIS A 455 -20.76 -1.67 -4.14
N VAL A 456 -19.64 -1.06 -4.53
CA VAL A 456 -19.58 0.37 -4.83
C VAL A 456 -19.63 0.56 -6.33
N GLN A 457 -20.72 1.16 -6.80
CA GLN A 457 -21.01 1.34 -8.23
C GLN A 457 -20.33 2.61 -8.77
N LYS A 458 -20.03 2.61 -10.08
CA LYS A 458 -19.47 3.79 -10.78
C LYS A 458 -20.36 5.03 -10.71
N ASP A 459 -21.66 4.87 -10.50
CA ASP A 459 -22.58 5.99 -10.31
C ASP A 459 -22.53 6.58 -8.89
N GLY A 460 -21.73 6.01 -7.98
CA GLY A 460 -21.64 6.40 -6.57
C GLY A 460 -22.67 5.73 -5.67
N SER A 461 -23.53 4.84 -6.19
CA SER A 461 -24.44 4.07 -5.35
C SER A 461 -23.69 2.93 -4.64
N ILE A 462 -23.93 2.81 -3.32
CA ILE A 462 -23.33 1.75 -2.48
C ILE A 462 -24.42 0.74 -2.16
N ARG A 463 -24.26 -0.52 -2.58
CA ARG A 463 -25.21 -1.61 -2.40
C ARG A 463 -24.63 -2.70 -1.54
N ASN A 464 -25.46 -3.52 -0.92
CA ASN A 464 -25.02 -4.65 -0.10
C ASN A 464 -25.37 -5.98 -0.78
N ILE A 465 -24.53 -7.00 -0.65
CA ILE A 465 -24.76 -8.29 -1.31
C ILE A 465 -25.98 -9.04 -0.76
N ALA A 466 -26.35 -8.82 0.52
CA ALA A 466 -27.53 -9.41 1.13
C ALA A 466 -28.84 -8.82 0.59
N ALA A 467 -28.80 -7.63 -0.03
CA ALA A 467 -29.96 -6.95 -0.59
C ALA A 467 -29.58 -6.01 -1.75
N ALA A 468 -29.23 -6.61 -2.90
CA ALA A 468 -28.66 -5.93 -4.07
C ALA A 468 -29.57 -4.88 -4.75
N THR A 469 -30.86 -4.84 -4.43
CA THR A 469 -31.82 -3.84 -4.97
C THR A 469 -31.90 -2.56 -4.12
N GLN A 470 -31.20 -2.53 -2.99
CA GLN A 470 -31.20 -1.43 -2.05
C GLN A 470 -29.81 -0.77 -1.98
N CYS A 471 -29.81 0.50 -1.60
CA CYS A 471 -28.67 1.40 -1.62
C CYS A 471 -28.55 2.13 -0.27
N LEU A 472 -27.31 2.38 0.14
CA LEU A 472 -26.99 3.25 1.27
C LEU A 472 -27.57 4.64 1.00
N THR A 473 -28.45 5.10 1.89
CA THR A 473 -29.27 6.29 1.69
C THR A 473 -29.19 7.19 2.92
N GLU A 474 -28.85 8.46 2.69
CA GLU A 474 -28.99 9.51 3.69
C GLU A 474 -30.46 9.99 3.73
N LYS A 475 -31.07 9.97 4.93
CA LYS A 475 -32.39 10.57 5.15
C LYS A 475 -32.26 12.07 5.44
N SER A 476 -33.35 12.81 5.27
CA SER A 476 -33.40 14.27 5.50
C SER A 476 -32.99 14.74 6.90
N ASN A 477 -32.92 13.84 7.88
CA ASN A 477 -32.47 14.12 9.25
C ASN A 477 -31.02 13.66 9.53
N GLY A 478 -30.24 13.33 8.49
CA GLY A 478 -28.85 12.87 8.59
C GLY A 478 -28.70 11.40 9.03
N VAL A 479 -29.80 10.66 9.20
CA VAL A 479 -29.74 9.23 9.50
C VAL A 479 -29.40 8.46 8.24
N VAL A 480 -28.39 7.60 8.33
CA VAL A 480 -28.02 6.68 7.24
C VAL A 480 -28.84 5.40 7.38
N SER A 481 -29.37 4.93 6.25
CA SER A 481 -30.27 3.79 6.19
C SER A 481 -30.11 3.04 4.88
N PHE A 482 -30.84 1.94 4.73
CA PHE A 482 -30.88 1.17 3.50
C PHE A 482 -32.27 1.26 2.85
N GLY A 483 -32.33 1.68 1.60
CA GLY A 483 -33.58 1.93 0.87
C GLY A 483 -33.48 1.58 -0.61
N THR A 484 -34.59 1.48 -1.32
CA THR A 484 -34.62 1.11 -2.75
C THR A 484 -33.70 2.02 -3.57
N CYS A 485 -32.82 1.42 -4.38
CA CYS A 485 -31.98 2.17 -5.30
C CYS A 485 -32.85 2.90 -6.33
N GLN A 486 -32.61 4.20 -6.54
CA GLN A 486 -33.32 5.00 -7.53
C GLN A 486 -32.32 5.89 -8.27
N THR A 487 -32.28 5.73 -9.59
CA THR A 487 -31.42 6.53 -10.47
C THR A 487 -31.76 8.02 -10.37
N GLY A 488 -30.74 8.87 -10.24
CA GLY A 488 -30.87 10.33 -10.20
C GLY A 488 -31.16 10.92 -8.82
N ASP A 489 -31.40 10.10 -7.79
CA ASP A 489 -31.56 10.59 -6.42
C ASP A 489 -30.21 10.66 -5.69
N LYS A 490 -29.65 11.86 -5.65
CA LYS A 490 -28.35 12.17 -5.06
C LYS A 490 -28.21 11.77 -3.59
N SER A 491 -29.31 11.63 -2.83
CA SER A 491 -29.25 11.19 -1.42
C SER A 491 -28.73 9.75 -1.26
N ARG A 492 -28.63 9.00 -2.37
CA ARG A 492 -28.13 7.62 -2.44
C ARG A 492 -26.77 7.49 -3.12
N ASN A 493 -26.18 8.62 -3.51
CA ASN A 493 -24.91 8.67 -4.21
C ASN A 493 -23.86 9.26 -3.28
N TRP A 494 -22.70 8.62 -3.25
CA TRP A 494 -21.60 8.92 -2.36
C TRP A 494 -20.31 9.08 -3.18
N THR A 495 -19.45 10.00 -2.77
CA THR A 495 -18.09 10.13 -3.29
C THR A 495 -17.08 9.75 -2.23
N TYR A 496 -15.93 9.23 -2.65
CA TYR A 496 -14.84 8.82 -1.78
C TYR A 496 -13.62 9.68 -2.08
N HIS A 497 -12.97 10.19 -1.04
CA HIS A 497 -11.87 11.16 -1.14
C HIS A 497 -10.59 10.56 -0.54
N LEU A 498 -9.44 11.09 -0.95
CA LEU A 498 -8.13 10.60 -0.51
C LEU A 498 -7.96 10.57 1.01
N ASN A 499 -8.53 11.55 1.73
CA ASN A 499 -8.52 11.62 3.20
C ASN A 499 -9.44 10.59 3.88
N GLY A 500 -10.07 9.70 3.11
CA GLY A 500 -10.95 8.63 3.58
C GLY A 500 -12.39 9.07 3.89
N ASN A 501 -12.76 10.33 3.62
CA ASN A 501 -14.14 10.77 3.76
C ASN A 501 -15.05 10.15 2.69
N VAL A 502 -16.23 9.68 3.13
CA VAL A 502 -17.32 9.25 2.25
C VAL A 502 -18.41 10.30 2.30
N ILE A 503 -18.58 11.07 1.23
CA ILE A 503 -19.42 12.28 1.22
C ILE A 503 -20.72 12.01 0.47
N ASN A 504 -21.86 12.33 1.07
CA ASN A 504 -23.14 12.28 0.39
C ASN A 504 -23.24 13.40 -0.66
N THR A 505 -23.61 13.05 -1.89
CA THR A 505 -23.64 14.04 -3.00
C THR A 505 -24.82 15.01 -2.95
N ALA A 506 -25.85 14.74 -2.16
CA ALA A 506 -26.98 15.67 -1.97
C ALA A 506 -26.69 16.70 -0.89
N SER A 507 -26.23 16.26 0.29
CA SER A 507 -26.03 17.14 1.45
C SER A 507 -24.62 17.74 1.53
N GLY A 508 -23.62 17.10 0.92
CA GLY A 508 -22.21 17.43 1.11
C GLY A 508 -21.68 17.04 2.50
N GLN A 509 -22.41 16.22 3.26
CA GLN A 509 -22.01 15.75 4.59
C GLN A 509 -21.25 14.42 4.50
N CYS A 510 -20.33 14.23 5.45
CA CYS A 510 -19.51 13.03 5.56
C CYS A 510 -20.24 11.96 6.34
N LEU A 511 -20.14 10.71 5.90
CA LEU A 511 -20.45 9.52 6.68
C LEU A 511 -19.64 9.55 7.98
N THR A 512 -20.30 9.30 9.10
CA THR A 512 -19.70 9.40 10.42
C THR A 512 -20.11 8.21 11.28
N GLU A 513 -19.12 7.53 11.86
CA GLU A 513 -19.33 6.61 12.98
C GLU A 513 -19.59 7.43 14.25
N LEU A 514 -20.83 7.38 14.74
CA LEU A 514 -21.26 8.08 15.93
C LEU A 514 -21.03 7.20 17.17
N LYS A 515 -21.04 7.84 18.35
CA LYS A 515 -20.91 7.13 19.62
C LYS A 515 -21.94 5.98 19.73
N GLY A 516 -21.47 4.82 20.20
CA GLY A 516 -22.31 3.64 20.38
C GLY A 516 -22.59 2.84 19.10
N GLY A 517 -21.83 3.06 18.02
CA GLY A 517 -21.92 2.26 16.78
C GLY A 517 -23.07 2.65 15.85
N SER A 518 -23.76 3.76 16.13
CA SER A 518 -24.73 4.32 15.19
C SER A 518 -23.99 5.02 14.04
N VAL A 519 -24.61 5.06 12.86
CA VAL A 519 -24.02 5.69 11.67
C VAL A 519 -24.96 6.77 11.16
N GLY A 520 -24.38 7.93 10.86
CA GLY A 520 -25.10 9.09 10.34
C GLY A 520 -24.23 9.89 9.39
N THR A 521 -24.72 11.04 8.98
CA THR A 521 -23.92 12.06 8.28
C THR A 521 -23.77 13.30 9.16
N THR A 522 -22.58 13.90 9.12
CA THR A 522 -22.29 15.17 9.79
C THR A 522 -21.41 16.05 8.90
N THR A 523 -21.24 17.32 9.27
CA THR A 523 -20.24 18.18 8.61
C THR A 523 -18.89 17.47 8.54
N CYS A 524 -18.25 17.51 7.37
CA CYS A 524 -16.92 16.95 7.17
C CYS A 524 -15.90 17.68 8.05
N GLN A 525 -15.06 16.90 8.71
CA GLN A 525 -13.99 17.34 9.57
C GLN A 525 -12.66 16.88 8.99
N HIS A 526 -11.62 17.66 9.20
CA HIS A 526 -10.27 17.34 8.79
C HIS A 526 -9.79 16.09 9.53
N ASP A 527 -9.58 15.00 8.80
CA ASP A 527 -8.93 13.76 9.27
C ASP A 527 -9.41 13.25 10.63
N ALA A 528 -10.71 13.38 10.88
CA ALA A 528 -11.32 12.94 12.12
C ALA A 528 -11.50 11.42 12.10
N ASN A 529 -10.99 10.72 13.11
CA ASN A 529 -11.11 9.26 13.27
C ASN A 529 -12.50 8.71 12.91
N SER A 530 -13.58 9.38 13.34
CA SER A 530 -14.96 8.94 13.08
C SER A 530 -15.42 9.03 11.61
N GLN A 531 -14.65 9.68 10.74
CA GLN A 531 -15.01 10.00 9.35
C GLN A 531 -14.03 9.45 8.31
N VAL A 532 -13.00 8.70 8.73
CA VAL A 532 -12.04 8.06 7.82
C VAL A 532 -12.40 6.59 7.63
N PHE A 533 -12.88 6.26 6.43
CA PHE A 533 -13.32 4.91 6.07
C PHE A 533 -12.42 4.29 5.01
N GLY A 534 -12.16 2.99 5.13
CA GLY A 534 -11.58 2.15 4.09
C GLY A 534 -12.69 1.62 3.19
N LEU A 535 -12.52 1.76 1.88
CA LEU A 535 -13.45 1.27 0.86
C LEU A 535 -12.80 0.19 -0.03
N PRO A 536 -13.59 -0.58 -0.79
CA PRO A 536 -13.06 -1.63 -1.66
C PRO A 536 -12.10 -1.14 -2.74
N SER A 537 -11.13 -1.99 -3.10
CA SER A 537 -10.19 -1.79 -4.19
C SER A 537 -10.90 -1.59 -5.53
N GLY A 538 -10.48 -0.56 -6.27
CA GLY A 538 -11.04 -0.15 -7.55
C GLY A 538 -12.20 0.87 -7.46
N VAL A 539 -12.53 1.36 -6.26
CA VAL A 539 -13.37 2.55 -6.10
C VAL A 539 -12.58 3.79 -6.54
N ASP A 540 -13.22 4.68 -7.30
CA ASP A 540 -12.62 5.96 -7.69
C ASP A 540 -12.41 6.84 -6.44
N VAL A 541 -11.16 7.24 -6.21
CA VAL A 541 -10.75 8.16 -5.13
C VAL A 541 -10.60 9.57 -5.74
N LEU A 542 -11.32 10.54 -5.20
CA LEU A 542 -11.33 11.94 -5.63
C LEU A 542 -10.25 12.79 -4.96
#